data_AF-A0A929CRW3-F1
#
_entry.id   AF-A0A929CRW3-F1
#
_cell.length_a   1.000
_cell.length_b   1.000
_cell.length_c   1.000
_cell.angle_alpha   90.00
_cell.angle_beta   90.00
_cell.angle_gamma   90.00
#
_symmetry.space_group_name_H-M   'P 1'
#
loop_
_entity.id
_entity.type
_entity.pdbx_description
1 polymer ?
#
loop_
_entity_poly.entity_id
_entity_poly.type
_entity_poly.pdbx_seq_one_letter_code
_entity_poly.pdbx_strand_id
1 'polypeptide(L)' 'VKIDYYLPGCPPHADLIWNALIALVTGDEMKLPYEVIKFD' A
#
# COMPACT_ATOMS: atom_id res chain seq x y z
N VAL A 1 -11.29 -3.66 15.42
CA VAL A 1 -10.84 -2.25 15.46
C VAL A 1 -11.07 -1.61 14.10
N LYS A 2 -11.19 -0.29 14.01
CA LYS A 2 -11.28 0.39 12.70
C LYS A 2 -9.91 0.33 12.02
N ILE A 3 -9.87 -0.01 10.74
CA ILE A 3 -8.67 0.01 9.90
C ILE A 3 -8.90 1.03 8.80
N ASP A 4 -7.98 1.98 8.67
CA ASP A 4 -8.10 3.05 7.67
C ASP A 4 -7.53 2.63 6.31
N TYR A 5 -6.47 1.81 6.29
CA TYR A 5 -5.83 1.31 5.06
C TYR A 5 -5.36 -0.14 5.20
N TYR A 6 -5.42 -0.90 4.09
CA TYR A 6 -5.00 -2.29 4.01
C TYR A 6 -3.98 -2.47 2.89
N LEU A 7 -2.81 -3.05 3.20
CA LEU A 7 -1.75 -3.35 2.25
C LEU A 7 -1.68 -4.87 2.04
N PRO A 8 -2.05 -5.39 0.86
CA PRO A 8 -2.03 -6.83 0.59
C PRO A 8 -0.60 -7.37 0.39
N GLY A 9 -0.38 -8.65 0.78
CA GLY A 9 0.83 -9.44 0.49
C GLY A 9 1.41 -10.18 1.71
N CYS A 10 2.12 -11.29 1.49
CA CYS A 10 2.75 -12.11 2.54
C CYS A 10 4.26 -12.42 2.26
N PRO A 11 5.17 -11.44 2.39
CA PRO A 11 4.95 -10.08 2.84
C PRO A 11 4.53 -9.13 1.71
N PRO A 12 3.97 -7.95 2.03
CA PRO A 12 3.73 -6.90 1.04
C PRO A 12 5.05 -6.54 0.33
N HIS A 13 4.97 -6.23 -0.96
CA HIS A 13 6.15 -5.82 -1.72
C HIS A 13 6.77 -4.54 -1.11
N ALA A 14 8.09 -4.43 -1.11
CA ALA A 14 8.78 -3.27 -0.50
C ALA A 14 8.30 -1.93 -1.11
N ASP A 15 8.11 -1.89 -2.43
CA ASP A 15 7.60 -0.71 -3.13
C ASP A 15 6.17 -0.34 -2.73
N LEU A 16 5.33 -1.33 -2.42
CA LEU A 16 3.97 -1.10 -1.94
C LEU A 16 3.99 -0.38 -0.58
N ILE A 17 4.87 -0.83 0.32
CA ILE A 17 5.08 -0.19 1.63
C ILE A 17 5.61 1.25 1.43
N TRP A 18 6.63 1.42 0.59
CA TRP A 18 7.23 2.73 0.35
C TRP A 18 6.24 3.74 -0.26
N ASN A 19 5.51 3.32 -1.30
CA ASN A 19 4.53 4.18 -1.94
C ASN A 19 3.37 4.54 -1.01
N ALA A 20 2.95 3.60 -0.14
CA ALA A 20 1.94 3.88 0.87
C ALA A 20 2.42 4.95 1.86
N LEU A 21 3.66 4.86 2.34
CA LEU A 21 4.23 5.86 3.25
C LEU A 21 4.34 7.23 2.59
N ILE A 22 4.83 7.30 1.34
CA ILE A 22 4.94 8.57 0.62
C ILE A 22 3.56 9.21 0.43
N ALA A 23 2.57 8.46 -0.03
CA ALA A 23 1.20 8.96 -0.23
C ALA A 23 0.60 9.52 1.07
N LEU A 24 0.79 8.82 2.19
CA LEU A 24 0.31 9.28 3.50
C LEU A 24 0.99 10.57 3.97
N VAL A 25 2.30 10.72 3.74
CA VAL A 25 3.06 11.89 4.19
C VAL A 25 2.84 13.11 3.28
N THR A 26 2.62 12.89 1.97
CA THR A 26 2.34 13.98 1.02
C THR A 26 0.87 14.38 0.98
N GLY A 27 -0.02 13.55 1.53
CA GLY A 27 -1.47 13.76 1.46
C GLY A 27 -2.05 13.41 0.08
N ASP A 28 -1.33 12.62 -0.72
CA ASP A 28 -1.78 12.17 -2.03
C ASP A 28 -2.63 10.90 -1.93
N GLU A 29 -3.50 10.68 -2.92
CA GLU A 29 -4.23 9.42 -3.04
C GLU A 29 -3.27 8.26 -3.35
N MET A 30 -3.43 7.15 -2.63
CA MET A 30 -2.64 5.94 -2.83
C MET A 30 -3.00 5.30 -4.18
N LYS A 31 -2.14 5.51 -5.18
CA LYS A 31 -2.24 4.82 -6.48
C LYS A 31 -1.63 3.43 -6.34
N LEU A 32 -2.48 2.43 -6.21
CA LEU A 32 -2.10 1.02 -6.20
C LEU A 32 -2.15 0.47 -7.64
N PRO A 33 -1.03 0.40 -8.37
CA PRO A 33 -1.02 -0.27 -9.67
C PRO A 33 -1.39 -1.74 -9.49
N TYR A 34 -2.14 -2.30 -10.45
CA TYR A 34 -2.65 -3.68 -10.37
C TYR A 34 -1.55 -4.72 -10.12
N GLU A 35 -0.34 -4.44 -10.57
CA GLU A 35 0.86 -5.29 -10.46
C GLU A 35 1.31 -5.55 -9.02
N VAL A 36 1.01 -4.62 -8.09
CA VAL A 36 1.41 -4.75 -6.67
C VAL A 36 0.30 -5.32 -5.79
N ILE A 37 -0.89 -5.60 -6.35
CA ILE A 37 -1.95 -6.30 -5.65
C ILE A 37 -1.67 -7.80 -5.73
N LYS A 38 -0.96 -8.30 -4.72
CA LYS A 38 -0.64 -9.72 -4.57
C LYS A 38 -1.08 -10.21 -3.20
N PHE A 39 -1.60 -11.44 -3.16
CA PHE A 39 -2.15 -12.05 -1.94
C PHE A 39 -1.45 -13.36 -1.58
N ASP A 40 -0.40 -13.73 -2.33
CA ASP A 40 0.47 -14.86 -2.05
C ASP A 40 1.52 -14.54 -0.98
#